data_AF-A0A553PI24-F1
#
_entry.id   AF-A0A553PI24-F1
#
_cell.length_a   1.000
_cell.length_b   1.000
_cell.length_c   1.000
_cell.angle_alpha   90.00
_cell.angle_beta   90.00
_cell.angle_gamma   90.00
#
_symmetry.space_group_name_H-M   'P 1'
#
loop_
_entity.id
_entity.type
_entity.pdbx_description
1 polymer ?
#
loop_
_entity_poly.entity_id
_entity_poly.type
_entity_poly.pdbx_seq_one_letter_code
_entity_poly.pdbx_strand_id
1 'polypeptide(L)'
;MESRDLNPKMALDLLSSVRYLLKTEDISIDNWIFRLHYRITVLILLTSSAVGVAKQYFGDPINCQTASGVSSKVMDDYCWIHSTFHVRSEYQGNVGCILDTSLSENSAIHLVASNTPDTAFYQWVPFTLVFQALIFYIPRKLWKSFEGGLMEAFGSDSKQSLMLSTVDEVSLEDVDSILVRETVAKKYANFFQSTLHHNNGYFLQYFICEVLNFFIDVFNIFFTDMFLGGRFLRYGSQVMKFYMHSHAERRDLPNPMCTAFPTVTSCTFHSVGTAAGEQKFNSLCVLSLNIINEKIYLLLWFWFYFLTLLTGCHLVYRLFVILIPFTRSFLLLVRARMFSTSDRKTVQRILSRCYLGDWWVLYQLGRNSNTHFYRYLLRYLENTMYVNIRNGEHPRKRRLRQRSSSHLRDAEDDSTTPSGDEKNGSGTMRRRPHGGRAHTKIGMPYNI
;
A
#
# COMPACT_ATOMS: atom_id res chain seq x y z
N MET A 1 -40.83 -23.86 8.07
CA MET A 1 -40.04 -23.17 7.02
C MET A 1 -39.91 -21.75 7.49
N GLU A 2 -38.94 -21.51 8.37
CA GLU A 2 -38.75 -20.23 9.05
C GLU A 2 -37.53 -19.57 8.41
N SER A 3 -37.79 -18.57 7.57
CA SER A 3 -36.75 -17.69 7.04
C SER A 3 -36.09 -16.99 8.22
N ARG A 4 -34.90 -17.43 8.62
CA ARG A 4 -34.04 -16.66 9.52
C ARG A 4 -33.54 -15.46 8.75
N ASP A 5 -34.33 -14.39 8.80
CA ASP A 5 -33.97 -13.08 8.30
C ASP A 5 -32.62 -12.67 8.87
N LEU A 6 -31.73 -12.22 7.99
CA LEU A 6 -30.43 -11.67 8.35
C LEU A 6 -30.66 -10.55 9.38
N ASN A 7 -30.18 -10.75 10.61
CA ASN A 7 -30.46 -9.84 11.73
C ASN A 7 -30.09 -8.39 11.33
N PRO A 8 -31.04 -7.45 11.31
CA PRO A 8 -30.80 -6.09 10.79
C PRO A 8 -29.70 -5.36 11.58
N LYS A 9 -29.46 -5.74 12.84
CA LYS A 9 -28.35 -5.23 13.65
C LYS A 9 -26.98 -5.61 13.09
N MET A 10 -26.80 -6.83 12.60
CA MET A 10 -25.53 -7.29 12.02
C MET A 10 -25.21 -6.57 10.70
N ALA A 11 -26.24 -6.31 9.88
CA ALA A 11 -26.09 -5.49 8.68
C ALA A 11 -25.74 -4.03 9.01
N LEU A 12 -26.31 -3.48 10.08
CA LEU A 12 -26.03 -2.12 10.56
C LEU A 12 -24.63 -1.98 11.15
N ASP A 13 -24.14 -3.01 11.86
CA ASP A 13 -22.78 -3.08 12.40
C ASP A 13 -21.73 -3.24 11.29
N LEU A 14 -22.05 -3.98 10.23
CA LEU A 14 -21.22 -4.04 9.03
C LEU A 14 -21.19 -2.69 8.30
N LEU A 15 -22.34 -2.02 8.15
CA LEU A 15 -22.41 -0.70 7.53
C LEU A 15 -21.70 0.38 8.34
N SER A 16 -21.77 0.32 9.67
CA SER A 16 -21.06 1.26 10.55
C SER A 16 -19.54 1.02 10.50
N SER A 17 -19.11 -0.25 10.44
CA SER A 17 -17.71 -0.63 10.24
C SER A 17 -17.17 -0.19 8.88
N VAL A 18 -17.96 -0.36 7.81
CA VAL A 18 -17.65 0.14 6.46
C VAL A 18 -17.54 1.67 6.48
N ARG A 19 -18.47 2.36 7.13
CA ARG A 19 -18.47 3.83 7.26
C ARG A 19 -17.25 4.33 8.04
N TYR A 20 -16.83 3.62 9.08
CA TYR A 20 -15.62 3.92 9.83
C TYR A 20 -14.36 3.74 8.96
N LEU A 21 -14.28 2.65 8.18
CA LEU A 21 -13.17 2.40 7.25
C LEU A 21 -13.09 3.43 6.11
N LEU A 22 -14.24 3.98 5.69
CA LEU A 22 -14.35 5.04 4.69
C LEU A 22 -14.14 6.46 5.27
N LYS A 23 -14.02 6.62 6.59
CA LYS A 23 -13.79 7.93 7.20
C LYS A 23 -12.45 8.50 6.74
N THR A 24 -12.48 9.67 6.11
CA THR A 24 -11.25 10.35 5.65
C THR A 24 -10.39 10.69 6.87
N GLU A 25 -9.12 10.26 6.86
CA GLU A 25 -8.16 10.66 7.89
C GLU A 25 -7.91 12.18 7.80
N ASP A 26 -7.92 12.85 8.94
CA ASP A 26 -7.71 14.29 9.04
C ASP A 26 -6.30 14.72 8.58
N ILE A 27 -5.33 13.80 8.65
CA ILE A 27 -3.94 14.03 8.25
C ILE A 27 -3.58 13.04 7.15
N SER A 28 -3.24 13.57 5.97
CA SER A 28 -2.90 12.80 4.77
C SER A 28 -1.42 12.45 4.77
N ILE A 29 -1.06 11.34 5.43
CA ILE A 29 0.30 10.77 5.34
C ILE A 29 0.48 9.85 4.12
N ASP A 30 -0.61 9.42 3.49
CA ASP A 30 -0.63 8.43 2.41
C ASP A 30 -1.23 8.97 1.11
N ASN A 31 -1.07 8.22 0.01
CA ASN A 31 -1.70 8.53 -1.28
C ASN A 31 -3.06 7.84 -1.41
N TRP A 32 -3.90 8.35 -2.30
CA TRP A 32 -5.20 7.73 -2.60
C TRP A 32 -5.05 6.27 -3.04
N ILE A 33 -3.94 5.92 -3.70
CA ILE A 33 -3.62 4.55 -4.10
C ILE A 33 -3.38 3.64 -2.89
N PHE A 34 -2.62 4.08 -1.89
CA PHE A 34 -2.49 3.31 -0.65
C PHE A 34 -3.86 3.01 -0.06
N ARG A 35 -4.76 4.00 -0.02
CA ARG A 35 -6.12 3.83 0.49
C ARG A 35 -6.92 2.78 -0.30
N LEU A 36 -6.72 2.67 -1.61
CA LEU A 36 -7.33 1.59 -2.39
C LEU A 36 -6.85 0.19 -1.95
N HIS A 37 -5.56 0.05 -1.60
CA HIS A 37 -5.02 -1.22 -1.13
C HIS A 37 -5.53 -1.54 0.28
N TYR A 38 -5.15 -0.74 1.29
CA TYR A 38 -5.39 -1.14 2.69
C TYR A 38 -6.82 -0.88 3.18
N ARG A 39 -7.63 -0.05 2.49
CA ARG A 39 -9.03 0.18 2.86
C ARG A 39 -9.97 -0.59 1.96
N ILE A 40 -9.98 -0.27 0.66
CA ILE A 40 -11.00 -0.81 -0.25
C ILE A 40 -10.75 -2.28 -0.55
N THR A 41 -9.51 -2.67 -0.88
CA THR A 41 -9.19 -4.08 -1.20
C THR A 41 -9.33 -4.96 0.03
N VAL A 42 -8.81 -4.52 1.18
CA VAL A 42 -9.01 -5.21 2.47
C VAL A 42 -10.51 -5.36 2.78
N LEU A 43 -11.31 -4.31 2.58
CA LEU A 43 -12.76 -4.39 2.80
C LEU A 43 -13.42 -5.41 1.86
N ILE A 44 -13.11 -5.38 0.56
CA ILE A 44 -13.64 -6.34 -0.43
C ILE A 44 -13.28 -7.78 -0.02
N LEU A 45 -12.03 -8.02 0.39
CA LEU A 45 -11.57 -9.36 0.77
C LEU A 45 -12.21 -9.85 2.09
N LEU A 46 -12.28 -9.00 3.11
CA LEU A 46 -12.89 -9.35 4.39
C LEU A 46 -14.39 -9.55 4.28
N THR A 47 -15.09 -8.72 3.49
CA THR A 47 -16.53 -8.90 3.23
C THR A 47 -16.79 -10.18 2.43
N SER A 48 -15.98 -10.46 1.41
CA SER A 48 -16.04 -11.71 0.64
C SER A 48 -15.80 -12.94 1.52
N SER A 49 -14.80 -12.88 2.42
CA SER A 49 -14.55 -13.93 3.41
C SER A 49 -15.73 -14.10 4.36
N ALA A 50 -16.31 -13.00 4.85
CA ALA A 50 -17.43 -13.06 5.79
C ALA A 50 -18.65 -13.73 5.15
N VAL A 51 -18.95 -13.43 3.88
CA VAL A 51 -20.01 -14.10 3.12
C VAL A 51 -19.71 -15.59 2.96
N GLY A 52 -18.47 -15.96 2.63
CA GLY A 52 -18.04 -17.35 2.53
C GLY A 52 -18.21 -18.13 3.85
N VAL A 53 -17.73 -17.57 4.96
CA VAL A 53 -17.92 -18.14 6.32
C VAL A 53 -19.40 -18.26 6.66
N ALA A 54 -20.20 -17.22 6.36
CA ALA A 54 -21.63 -17.24 6.62
C ALA A 54 -22.31 -18.41 5.91
N LYS A 55 -22.00 -18.62 4.62
CA LYS A 55 -22.56 -19.73 3.84
C LYS A 55 -22.04 -21.10 4.29
N GLN A 56 -20.79 -21.20 4.73
CA GLN A 56 -20.16 -22.46 5.13
C GLN A 56 -20.63 -22.97 6.51
N TYR A 57 -20.86 -22.07 7.47
CA TYR A 57 -21.19 -22.45 8.85
C TYR A 57 -22.66 -22.26 9.23
N PHE A 58 -23.37 -21.31 8.60
CA PHE A 58 -24.76 -20.99 8.95
C PHE A 58 -25.76 -21.35 7.85
N GLY A 59 -25.28 -21.72 6.67
CA GLY A 59 -26.12 -22.23 5.58
C GLY A 59 -25.67 -23.62 5.15
N ASP A 60 -26.35 -24.16 4.13
CA ASP A 60 -25.99 -25.46 3.57
C ASP A 60 -24.93 -25.26 2.46
N PRO A 61 -23.67 -25.70 2.65
CA PRO A 61 -22.62 -25.50 1.65
C PRO A 61 -22.80 -26.43 0.44
N ILE A 62 -23.40 -27.61 0.67
CA ILE A 62 -23.66 -28.67 -0.31
C ILE A 62 -25.02 -29.30 -0.03
N ASN A 63 -25.76 -29.65 -1.09
CA ASN A 63 -27.01 -30.40 -1.01
C ASN A 63 -26.95 -31.57 -2.00
N CYS A 64 -26.98 -32.80 -1.49
CA CYS A 64 -26.85 -34.02 -2.27
C CYS A 64 -28.18 -34.76 -2.45
N GLN A 65 -28.34 -35.41 -3.59
CA GLN A 65 -29.45 -36.33 -3.80
C GLN A 65 -29.27 -37.58 -2.93
N THR A 66 -30.27 -37.87 -2.11
CA THR A 66 -30.27 -39.04 -1.22
C THR A 66 -30.23 -40.35 -2.00
N ALA A 67 -29.21 -41.18 -1.75
CA ALA A 67 -29.20 -42.57 -2.20
C ALA A 67 -30.03 -43.46 -1.27
N SER A 68 -30.61 -44.54 -1.80
CA SER A 68 -31.49 -45.45 -1.06
C SER A 68 -30.84 -45.96 0.24
N GLY A 69 -31.46 -45.66 1.39
CA GLY A 69 -31.05 -46.17 2.70
C GLY A 69 -30.10 -45.27 3.50
N VAL A 70 -29.65 -44.13 2.96
CA VAL A 70 -28.84 -43.14 3.70
C VAL A 70 -29.67 -41.87 3.92
N SER A 71 -29.53 -41.19 5.06
CA SER A 71 -30.20 -39.90 5.27
C SER A 71 -29.50 -38.79 4.47
N SER A 72 -30.26 -37.81 3.97
CA SER A 72 -29.69 -36.69 3.19
C SER A 72 -28.57 -35.98 3.93
N LYS A 73 -28.76 -35.72 5.23
CA LYS A 73 -27.77 -35.04 6.06
C LYS A 73 -26.44 -35.80 6.19
N VAL A 74 -26.48 -37.13 6.35
CA VAL A 74 -25.24 -37.93 6.42
C VAL A 74 -24.50 -37.89 5.09
N MET A 75 -25.25 -37.87 3.98
CA MET A 75 -24.67 -37.75 2.65
C MET A 75 -24.04 -36.37 2.42
N ASP A 76 -24.75 -35.30 2.79
CA ASP A 76 -24.25 -33.92 2.70
C ASP A 76 -22.96 -33.76 3.51
N ASP A 77 -22.96 -34.19 4.77
CA ASP A 77 -21.81 -34.10 5.66
C ASP A 77 -20.62 -34.95 5.15
N TYR A 78 -20.88 -36.18 4.71
CA TYR A 78 -19.84 -37.06 4.14
C TYR A 78 -19.22 -36.46 2.89
N CYS A 79 -20.03 -36.02 1.93
CA CYS A 79 -19.56 -35.47 0.67
C CYS A 79 -18.87 -34.11 0.86
N TRP A 80 -19.26 -33.34 1.88
CA TRP A 80 -18.56 -32.12 2.26
C TRP A 80 -17.17 -32.42 2.81
N ILE A 81 -17.03 -33.42 3.70
CA ILE A 81 -15.76 -33.77 4.36
C ILE A 81 -14.82 -34.51 3.41
N HIS A 82 -15.32 -35.54 2.72
CA HIS A 82 -14.53 -36.40 1.84
C HIS A 82 -14.36 -35.84 0.42
N SER A 83 -14.90 -34.63 0.19
CA SER A 83 -14.86 -33.92 -1.10
C SER A 83 -15.64 -34.61 -2.21
N THR A 84 -15.79 -33.88 -3.31
CA THR A 84 -16.53 -34.30 -4.50
C THR A 84 -15.62 -34.18 -5.73
N PHE A 85 -16.05 -34.76 -6.84
CA PHE A 85 -15.34 -34.72 -8.11
C PHE A 85 -16.24 -34.14 -9.20
N HIS A 86 -15.63 -33.67 -10.28
CA HIS A 86 -16.37 -33.17 -11.43
C HIS A 86 -17.21 -34.28 -12.05
N VAL A 87 -18.42 -33.94 -12.52
CA VAL A 87 -19.28 -34.87 -13.24
C VAL A 87 -18.55 -35.33 -14.51
N ARG A 88 -18.63 -36.63 -14.84
CA ARG A 88 -17.98 -37.20 -16.05
C ARG A 88 -18.49 -36.48 -17.30
N SER A 89 -17.59 -36.28 -18.28
CA SER A 89 -17.84 -35.53 -19.52
C SER A 89 -19.10 -35.96 -20.27
N GLU A 90 -19.40 -37.26 -20.30
CA GLU A 90 -20.60 -37.84 -20.92
C GLU A 90 -21.92 -37.28 -20.37
N TYR A 91 -21.94 -36.89 -19.10
CA TYR A 91 -23.15 -36.41 -18.41
C TYR A 91 -23.16 -34.88 -18.20
N GLN A 92 -22.07 -34.18 -18.56
CA GLN A 92 -21.91 -32.73 -18.35
C GLN A 92 -22.95 -31.89 -19.10
N GLY A 93 -23.34 -32.31 -20.31
CA GLY A 93 -24.38 -31.63 -21.10
C GLY A 93 -25.76 -31.64 -20.42
N ASN A 94 -26.08 -32.71 -19.68
CA ASN A 94 -27.37 -32.86 -19.01
C ASN A 94 -27.47 -32.01 -17.72
N VAL A 95 -26.33 -31.69 -17.11
CA VAL A 95 -26.27 -30.88 -15.87
C VAL A 95 -25.98 -29.39 -16.13
N GLY A 96 -25.84 -28.98 -17.41
CA GLY A 96 -25.60 -27.59 -17.80
C GLY A 96 -24.23 -27.05 -17.38
N CYS A 97 -23.25 -27.93 -17.19
CA CYS A 97 -21.93 -27.63 -16.64
C CYS A 97 -20.87 -28.30 -17.52
N ILE A 98 -20.55 -27.67 -18.66
CA ILE A 98 -19.54 -28.17 -19.61
C ILE A 98 -18.18 -27.61 -19.21
N LEU A 99 -17.23 -28.49 -18.93
CA LEU A 99 -15.86 -28.11 -18.55
C LEU A 99 -15.01 -27.78 -19.78
N ASP A 100 -14.15 -26.77 -19.64
CA ASP A 100 -13.13 -26.47 -20.64
C ASP A 100 -11.93 -27.41 -20.47
N THR A 101 -11.88 -28.47 -21.28
CA THR A 101 -10.78 -29.45 -21.28
C THR A 101 -9.48 -28.90 -21.88
N SER A 102 -9.52 -27.76 -22.60
CA SER A 102 -8.34 -27.17 -23.24
C SER A 102 -7.36 -26.50 -22.27
N LEU A 103 -7.83 -26.18 -21.05
CA LEU A 103 -6.98 -25.69 -19.96
C LEU A 103 -6.16 -26.80 -19.29
N SER A 104 -6.36 -28.05 -19.69
CA SER A 104 -5.65 -29.24 -19.21
C SER A 104 -4.66 -29.71 -20.28
N GLU A 105 -3.64 -28.90 -20.56
CA GLU A 105 -2.63 -29.17 -21.60
C GLU A 105 -1.77 -30.43 -21.35
N ASN A 106 -1.93 -31.09 -20.20
CA ASN A 106 -1.30 -32.38 -19.92
C ASN A 106 -2.30 -33.51 -20.10
N SER A 107 -2.14 -34.26 -21.19
CA SER A 107 -2.87 -35.49 -21.53
C SER A 107 -2.87 -36.59 -20.46
N ALA A 108 -2.01 -36.49 -19.43
CA ALA A 108 -2.05 -37.34 -18.25
C ALA A 108 -3.17 -36.98 -17.24
N ILE A 109 -3.72 -35.76 -17.30
CA ILE A 109 -4.74 -35.27 -16.35
C ILE A 109 -6.16 -35.67 -16.77
N HIS A 110 -6.38 -36.07 -18.03
CA HIS A 110 -7.67 -36.60 -18.47
C HIS A 110 -8.08 -37.90 -17.74
N LEU A 111 -7.10 -38.65 -17.22
CA LEU A 111 -7.32 -39.80 -16.33
C LEU A 111 -7.46 -39.40 -14.86
N VAL A 112 -6.79 -38.32 -14.43
CA VAL A 112 -6.84 -37.77 -13.06
C VAL A 112 -8.20 -37.10 -12.78
N ALA A 113 -8.76 -36.41 -13.77
CA ALA A 113 -10.10 -35.79 -13.71
C ALA A 113 -11.25 -36.79 -13.50
N SER A 114 -11.00 -38.10 -13.60
CA SER A 114 -12.03 -39.12 -13.43
C SER A 114 -12.20 -39.63 -12.00
N ASN A 115 -11.24 -39.41 -11.09
CA ASN A 115 -11.27 -40.00 -9.74
C ASN A 115 -10.55 -39.21 -8.63
N THR A 116 -9.97 -38.02 -8.87
CA THR A 116 -9.40 -37.22 -7.76
C THR A 116 -10.43 -36.26 -7.15
N PRO A 117 -10.60 -36.28 -5.81
CA PRO A 117 -11.44 -35.30 -5.12
C PRO A 117 -10.80 -33.91 -5.19
N ASP A 118 -11.22 -33.09 -6.15
CA ASP A 118 -10.66 -31.75 -6.41
C ASP A 118 -11.35 -30.63 -5.62
N THR A 119 -12.42 -30.90 -4.88
CA THR A 119 -13.21 -29.82 -4.23
C THR A 119 -12.84 -29.52 -2.77
N ALA A 120 -11.82 -30.17 -2.21
CA ALA A 120 -11.42 -29.98 -0.80
C ALA A 120 -10.97 -28.54 -0.50
N PHE A 121 -10.36 -27.87 -1.48
CA PHE A 121 -9.79 -26.54 -1.28
C PHE A 121 -10.85 -25.44 -1.08
N TYR A 122 -12.12 -25.66 -1.45
CA TYR A 122 -13.18 -24.66 -1.27
C TYR A 122 -13.44 -24.34 0.20
N GLN A 123 -13.20 -25.28 1.10
CA GLN A 123 -13.26 -25.06 2.55
C GLN A 123 -12.24 -24.02 3.03
N TRP A 124 -11.15 -23.85 2.28
CA TRP A 124 -10.05 -22.94 2.62
C TRP A 124 -10.22 -21.54 2.02
N VAL A 125 -11.15 -21.34 1.07
CA VAL A 125 -11.39 -20.07 0.39
C VAL A 125 -11.52 -18.88 1.37
N PRO A 126 -12.35 -18.94 2.43
CA PRO A 126 -12.49 -17.79 3.33
C PRO A 126 -11.19 -17.46 4.06
N PHE A 127 -10.44 -18.47 4.51
CA PHE A 127 -9.15 -18.27 5.18
C PHE A 127 -8.10 -17.66 4.24
N THR A 128 -8.08 -18.12 2.99
CA THR A 128 -7.22 -17.55 1.94
C THR A 128 -7.53 -16.08 1.71
N LEU A 129 -8.81 -15.68 1.63
CA LEU A 129 -9.21 -14.29 1.45
C LEU A 129 -8.78 -13.39 2.63
N VAL A 130 -8.88 -13.88 3.88
CA VAL A 130 -8.37 -13.15 5.06
C VAL A 130 -6.85 -13.00 4.99
N PHE A 131 -6.14 -14.07 4.64
CA PHE A 131 -4.69 -14.03 4.49
C PHE A 131 -4.25 -13.00 3.44
N GLN A 132 -4.92 -12.98 2.28
CA GLN A 132 -4.69 -11.95 1.26
C GLN A 132 -4.97 -10.54 1.79
N ALA A 133 -6.05 -10.35 2.55
CA ALA A 133 -6.37 -9.06 3.16
C ALA A 133 -5.27 -8.57 4.11
N LEU A 134 -4.69 -9.48 4.91
CA LEU A 134 -3.56 -9.16 5.78
C LEU A 134 -2.34 -8.70 4.97
N ILE A 135 -2.03 -9.37 3.86
CA ILE A 135 -0.91 -8.99 2.99
C ILE A 135 -1.12 -7.58 2.42
N PHE A 136 -2.32 -7.25 1.91
CA PHE A 136 -2.64 -5.91 1.42
C PHE A 136 -2.52 -4.80 2.49
N TYR A 137 -2.61 -5.16 3.77
CA TYR A 137 -2.45 -4.22 4.88
C TYR A 137 -0.97 -3.96 5.26
N ILE A 138 -0.04 -4.85 4.89
CA ILE A 138 1.38 -4.78 5.28
C ILE A 138 2.04 -3.44 4.89
N PRO A 139 1.92 -2.93 3.65
CA PRO A 139 2.60 -1.69 3.25
C PRO A 139 2.16 -0.48 4.08
N ARG A 140 0.88 -0.43 4.44
CA ARG A 140 0.34 0.63 5.30
C ARG A 140 0.93 0.56 6.70
N LYS A 141 0.99 -0.65 7.28
CA LYS A 141 1.57 -0.86 8.61
C LYS A 141 3.05 -0.50 8.65
N LEU A 142 3.81 -0.92 7.63
CA LEU A 142 5.22 -0.55 7.48
C LEU A 142 5.40 0.96 7.34
N TRP A 143 4.63 1.60 6.45
CA TRP A 143 4.71 3.05 6.27
C TRP A 143 4.41 3.80 7.56
N LYS A 144 3.34 3.43 8.28
CA LYS A 144 3.00 4.07 9.56
C LYS A 144 4.12 3.92 10.60
N SER A 145 4.80 2.78 10.62
CA SER A 145 5.95 2.56 11.50
C SER A 145 7.17 3.42 11.12
N PHE A 146 7.41 3.63 9.83
CA PHE A 146 8.52 4.46 9.36
C PHE A 146 8.25 5.96 9.48
N GLU A 147 7.00 6.38 9.30
CA GLU A 147 6.56 7.77 9.45
C GLU A 147 6.78 8.31 10.88
N GLY A 148 6.61 7.46 11.90
CA GLY A 148 6.90 7.81 13.29
C GLY A 148 6.10 8.99 13.85
N GLY A 149 4.97 9.36 13.23
CA GLY A 149 4.12 10.49 13.65
C GLY A 149 4.62 11.87 13.22
N LEU A 150 5.61 11.96 12.33
CA LEU A 150 6.19 13.23 11.89
C LEU A 150 5.14 14.20 11.32
N MET A 151 4.37 13.75 10.32
CA MET A 151 3.32 14.58 9.71
C MET A 151 2.11 14.80 10.63
N GLU A 152 1.88 13.92 11.61
CA GLU A 152 0.79 14.07 12.58
C GLU A 152 1.06 15.24 13.53
N ALA A 153 2.26 15.30 14.09
CA ALA A 153 2.71 16.42 14.93
C ALA A 153 2.66 17.78 14.20
N PHE A 154 2.87 17.78 12.87
CA PHE A 154 2.82 19.01 12.07
C PHE A 154 1.42 19.36 11.57
N GLY A 155 0.58 18.35 11.28
CA GLY A 155 -0.79 18.55 10.84
C GLY A 155 -1.68 19.12 11.95
N SER A 156 -1.49 18.68 13.20
CA SER A 156 -2.21 19.21 14.36
C SER A 156 -1.87 20.67 14.63
N ASP A 157 -0.58 21.01 14.69
CA ASP A 157 -0.07 22.35 15.00
C ASP A 157 -0.49 23.37 13.93
N SER A 158 -0.44 22.98 12.65
CA SER A 158 -0.88 23.85 11.55
C SER A 158 -2.39 24.07 11.52
N LYS A 159 -3.21 23.07 11.87
CA LYS A 159 -4.66 23.25 12.00
C LYS A 159 -5.06 24.03 13.25
N GLN A 160 -4.37 23.85 14.37
CA GLN A 160 -4.62 24.61 15.60
C GLN A 160 -4.37 26.10 15.40
N SER A 161 -3.33 26.46 14.63
CA SER A 161 -3.07 27.86 14.24
C SER A 161 -4.25 28.51 13.48
N LEU A 162 -5.14 27.70 12.90
CA LEU A 162 -6.30 28.16 12.14
C LEU A 162 -7.61 28.13 12.94
N MET A 163 -7.77 27.21 13.89
CA MET A 163 -8.98 27.17 14.73
C MET A 163 -9.10 28.46 15.56
N LEU A 164 -7.95 29.03 15.95
CA LEU A 164 -7.83 30.37 16.53
C LEU A 164 -8.17 31.51 15.55
N SER A 165 -8.18 31.26 14.23
CA SER A 165 -8.55 32.25 13.20
C SER A 165 -10.03 32.20 12.80
N THR A 166 -10.78 31.17 13.23
CA THR A 166 -12.19 30.97 12.83
C THR A 166 -13.20 31.16 13.96
N VAL A 167 -12.73 31.32 15.19
CA VAL A 167 -13.55 31.69 16.35
C VAL A 167 -13.17 33.11 16.72
N ASP A 168 -13.90 34.07 16.16
CA ASP A 168 -14.40 35.28 16.83
C ASP A 168 -14.54 36.47 15.89
N GLU A 169 -15.70 37.10 16.03
CA GLU A 169 -16.11 38.32 15.38
C GLU A 169 -15.18 39.48 15.76
N VAL A 170 -14.74 40.23 14.74
CA VAL A 170 -14.50 41.67 14.75
C VAL A 170 -14.14 42.28 16.11
N SER A 171 -12.84 42.32 16.47
CA SER A 171 -12.16 43.51 17.01
C SER A 171 -10.71 43.21 17.47
N LEU A 172 -9.74 43.99 16.98
CA LEU A 172 -8.43 44.26 17.58
C LEU A 172 -7.49 43.08 17.98
N GLU A 173 -7.72 41.85 17.52
CA GLU A 173 -6.86 40.67 17.80
C GLU A 173 -6.04 40.15 16.58
N ASP A 174 -6.00 40.90 15.48
CA ASP A 174 -5.25 40.50 14.26
C ASP A 174 -3.74 40.28 14.50
N VAL A 175 -3.16 40.95 15.50
CA VAL A 175 -1.74 40.82 15.83
C VAL A 175 -1.42 39.43 16.38
N ASP A 176 -2.28 38.87 17.23
CA ASP A 176 -2.01 37.60 17.89
C ASP A 176 -2.10 36.42 16.89
N SER A 177 -3.07 36.46 15.98
CA SER A 177 -3.17 35.46 14.89
C SER A 177 -1.96 35.48 13.93
N ILE A 178 -1.41 36.66 13.64
CA ILE A 178 -0.20 36.83 12.82
C ILE A 178 1.03 36.29 13.56
N LEU A 179 1.15 36.57 14.86
CA LEU A 179 2.24 36.07 15.71
C LEU A 179 2.19 34.55 15.88
N VAL A 180 1.01 33.96 16.04
CA VAL A 180 0.81 32.50 16.09
C VAL A 180 1.22 31.87 14.75
N ARG A 181 0.84 32.46 13.62
CA ARG A 181 1.26 31.97 12.30
C ARG A 181 2.77 32.05 12.09
N GLU A 182 3.39 33.14 12.53
CA GLU A 182 4.84 33.35 12.42
C GLU A 182 5.63 32.38 13.32
N THR A 183 5.21 32.20 14.57
CA THR A 183 5.85 31.26 15.51
C THR A 183 5.79 29.82 15.00
N VAL A 184 4.64 29.41 14.48
CA VAL A 184 4.44 28.08 13.87
C VAL A 184 5.29 27.93 12.59
N ALA A 185 5.29 28.94 11.70
CA ALA A 185 6.14 28.92 10.50
C ALA A 185 7.64 28.90 10.83
N LYS A 186 8.06 29.62 11.88
CA LYS A 186 9.44 29.63 12.38
C LYS A 186 9.85 28.28 12.95
N LYS A 187 8.97 27.63 13.75
CA LYS A 187 9.17 26.27 14.25
C LYS A 187 9.42 25.29 13.09
N TYR A 188 8.58 25.35 12.04
CA TYR A 188 8.75 24.51 10.85
C TYR A 188 10.00 24.82 10.05
N ALA A 189 10.30 26.10 9.83
CA ALA A 189 11.48 26.50 9.07
C ALA A 189 12.78 26.07 9.76
N ASN A 190 12.84 26.20 11.09
CA ASN A 190 13.97 25.75 11.88
C ASN A 190 14.11 24.22 11.85
N PHE A 191 13.00 23.48 12.00
CA PHE A 191 13.01 22.02 11.88
C PHE A 191 13.44 21.53 10.49
N PHE A 192 12.91 22.17 9.44
CA PHE A 192 13.24 21.82 8.06
C PHE A 192 14.71 22.09 7.77
N GLN A 193 15.27 23.19 8.30
CA GLN A 193 16.69 23.51 8.16
C GLN A 193 17.58 22.58 8.99
N SER A 194 17.18 22.18 10.19
CA SER A 194 17.94 21.25 11.02
C SER A 194 17.98 19.84 10.43
N THR A 195 16.94 19.46 9.70
CA THR A 195 16.78 18.12 9.10
C THR A 195 17.12 18.12 7.60
N LEU A 196 17.56 19.25 7.05
CA LEU A 196 17.88 19.40 5.64
C LEU A 196 18.94 18.37 5.22
N HIS A 197 18.74 17.73 4.07
CA HIS A 197 19.58 16.66 3.52
C HIS A 197 19.53 15.30 4.24
N HIS A 198 18.92 15.20 5.44
CA HIS A 198 18.76 13.92 6.15
C HIS A 198 17.48 13.17 5.75
N ASN A 199 16.54 13.84 5.09
CA ASN A 199 15.21 13.30 4.76
C ASN A 199 15.18 12.30 3.58
N ASN A 200 16.33 12.03 2.93
CA ASN A 200 16.38 11.11 1.79
C ASN A 200 15.97 9.67 2.18
N GLY A 201 16.30 9.24 3.40
CA GLY A 201 15.88 7.93 3.92
C GLY A 201 14.35 7.82 4.07
N TYR A 202 13.71 8.88 4.56
CA TYR A 202 12.25 8.96 4.71
C TYR A 202 11.53 8.83 3.36
N PHE A 203 11.98 9.55 2.33
CA PHE A 203 11.43 9.40 0.98
C PHE A 203 11.68 8.01 0.39
N LEU A 204 12.88 7.45 0.59
CA LEU A 204 13.21 6.12 0.10
C LEU A 204 12.30 5.05 0.74
N GLN A 205 12.08 5.12 2.06
CA GLN A 205 11.15 4.24 2.77
C GLN A 205 9.72 4.33 2.21
N TYR A 206 9.26 5.55 1.89
CA TYR A 206 7.97 5.75 1.25
C TYR A 206 7.90 5.09 -0.12
N PHE A 207 8.90 5.34 -0.97
CA PHE A 207 8.98 4.79 -2.31
C PHE A 207 9.05 3.26 -2.30
N ILE A 208 9.79 2.67 -1.35
CA ILE A 208 9.81 1.22 -1.13
C ILE A 208 8.41 0.70 -0.81
N CYS A 209 7.63 1.40 0.03
CA CYS A 209 6.25 1.00 0.32
C CYS A 209 5.34 1.11 -0.92
N GLU A 210 5.54 2.11 -1.79
CA GLU A 210 4.81 2.21 -3.08
C GLU A 210 5.12 1.03 -4.00
N VAL A 211 6.41 0.68 -4.13
CA VAL A 211 6.85 -0.46 -4.93
C VAL A 211 6.37 -1.78 -4.33
N LEU A 212 6.37 -1.90 -3.00
CA LEU A 212 5.86 -3.08 -2.29
C LEU A 212 4.36 -3.31 -2.54
N ASN A 213 3.54 -2.27 -2.64
CA ASN A 213 2.13 -2.42 -3.01
C ASN A 213 1.98 -3.09 -4.39
N PHE A 214 2.75 -2.66 -5.38
CA PHE A 214 2.73 -3.26 -6.72
C PHE A 214 3.16 -4.73 -6.70
N PHE A 215 4.21 -5.06 -5.94
CA PHE A 215 4.62 -6.46 -5.77
C PHE A 215 3.54 -7.29 -5.07
N ILE A 216 2.82 -6.73 -4.11
CA ILE A 216 1.71 -7.39 -3.43
C ILE A 216 0.54 -7.61 -4.38
N ASP A 217 0.21 -6.66 -5.26
CA ASP A 217 -0.82 -6.83 -6.28
C ASP A 217 -0.49 -8.03 -7.17
N VAL A 218 0.74 -8.05 -7.72
CA VAL A 218 1.23 -9.12 -8.60
C VAL A 218 1.28 -10.46 -7.87
N PHE A 219 1.80 -10.48 -6.64
CA PHE A 219 1.84 -11.66 -5.80
C PHE A 219 0.44 -12.24 -5.56
N ASN A 220 -0.55 -11.40 -5.23
CA ASN A 220 -1.91 -11.87 -4.98
C ASN A 220 -2.57 -12.45 -6.23
N ILE A 221 -2.30 -11.90 -7.43
CA ILE A 221 -2.78 -12.46 -8.69
C ILE A 221 -2.22 -13.87 -8.91
N PHE A 222 -0.89 -14.05 -8.81
CA PHE A 222 -0.25 -15.35 -9.00
C PHE A 222 -0.59 -16.35 -7.90
N PHE A 223 -0.67 -15.90 -6.65
CA PHE A 223 -1.08 -16.73 -5.53
C PHE A 223 -2.52 -17.24 -5.70
N THR A 224 -3.43 -16.37 -6.17
CA THR A 224 -4.80 -16.78 -6.49
C THR A 224 -4.85 -17.77 -7.66
N ASP A 225 -4.01 -17.56 -8.67
CA ASP A 225 -3.90 -18.48 -9.81
C ASP A 225 -3.41 -19.85 -9.39
N MET A 226 -2.36 -19.92 -8.58
CA MET A 226 -1.87 -21.17 -7.99
C MET A 226 -2.95 -21.85 -7.12
N PHE A 227 -3.67 -21.07 -6.31
CA PHE A 227 -4.75 -21.59 -5.46
C PHE A 227 -5.92 -22.17 -6.26
N LEU A 228 -6.25 -21.60 -7.43
CA LEU A 228 -7.31 -22.09 -8.32
C LEU A 228 -6.80 -23.06 -9.41
N GLY A 229 -5.57 -23.59 -9.28
CA GLY A 229 -5.02 -24.57 -10.21
C GLY A 229 -4.72 -24.02 -11.61
N GLY A 230 -4.26 -22.77 -11.72
CA GLY A 230 -3.84 -22.14 -12.98
C GLY A 230 -4.97 -21.53 -13.81
N ARG A 231 -6.18 -21.41 -13.23
CA ARG A 231 -7.40 -20.97 -13.94
C ARG A 231 -7.67 -19.48 -13.77
N PHE A 232 -7.04 -18.78 -12.83
CA PHE A 232 -7.40 -17.41 -12.45
C PHE A 232 -6.92 -16.37 -13.47
N LEU A 233 -5.70 -16.49 -13.99
CA LEU A 233 -5.12 -15.47 -14.88
C LEU A 233 -6.02 -15.16 -16.08
N ARG A 234 -6.63 -16.19 -16.68
CA ARG A 234 -7.52 -16.06 -17.84
C ARG A 234 -9.00 -15.96 -17.48
N TYR A 235 -9.36 -16.15 -16.21
CA TYR A 235 -10.75 -16.31 -15.75
C TYR A 235 -11.68 -15.20 -16.23
N GLY A 236 -11.44 -13.95 -15.85
CA GLY A 236 -12.35 -12.85 -16.21
C GLY A 236 -12.42 -12.61 -17.72
N SER A 237 -11.31 -12.76 -18.44
CA SER A 237 -11.30 -12.63 -19.90
C SER A 237 -12.12 -13.72 -20.61
N GLN A 238 -12.05 -14.97 -20.12
CA GLN A 238 -12.83 -16.08 -20.65
C GLN A 238 -14.32 -15.92 -20.33
N VAL A 239 -14.64 -15.48 -19.11
CA VAL A 239 -16.02 -15.17 -18.70
C VAL A 239 -16.62 -14.09 -19.60
N MET A 240 -15.89 -13.00 -19.88
CA MET A 240 -16.38 -11.96 -20.78
C MET A 240 -16.61 -12.50 -22.19
N LYS A 241 -15.67 -13.28 -22.75
CA LYS A 241 -15.85 -13.93 -24.05
C LYS A 241 -17.07 -14.86 -24.06
N PHE A 242 -17.29 -15.62 -23.00
CA PHE A 242 -18.45 -16.50 -22.88
C PHE A 242 -19.77 -15.72 -22.91
N TYR A 243 -19.86 -14.60 -22.18
CA TYR A 243 -21.07 -13.75 -22.18
C TYR A 243 -21.28 -12.93 -23.45
N MET A 244 -20.26 -12.75 -24.28
CA MET A 244 -20.41 -12.12 -25.60
C MET A 244 -21.15 -13.01 -26.60
N HIS A 245 -21.23 -14.33 -26.37
CA HIS A 245 -21.98 -15.26 -27.22
C HIS A 245 -23.49 -15.21 -26.91
N SER A 246 -24.30 -15.60 -27.90
CA SER A 246 -25.75 -15.64 -27.74
C SER A 246 -26.18 -16.66 -26.67
N HIS A 247 -27.37 -16.49 -26.10
CA HIS A 247 -27.90 -17.43 -25.10
C HIS A 247 -28.03 -18.86 -25.63
N ALA A 248 -28.27 -19.03 -26.93
CA ALA A 248 -28.37 -20.34 -27.56
C ALA A 248 -27.00 -21.03 -27.63
N GLU A 249 -25.97 -20.33 -28.12
CA GLU A 249 -24.60 -20.85 -28.23
C GLU A 249 -23.97 -21.15 -26.86
N ARG A 250 -24.31 -20.36 -25.83
CA ARG A 250 -23.81 -20.56 -24.46
C ARG A 250 -24.19 -21.91 -23.85
N ARG A 251 -25.23 -22.60 -24.35
CA ARG A 251 -25.61 -23.93 -23.85
C ARG A 251 -24.60 -25.01 -24.25
N ASP A 252 -23.95 -24.86 -25.39
CA ASP A 252 -23.05 -25.87 -25.96
C ASP A 252 -21.57 -25.50 -25.77
N LEU A 253 -21.29 -24.30 -25.28
CA LEU A 253 -19.95 -23.79 -25.02
C LEU A 253 -19.46 -24.16 -23.61
N PRO A 254 -18.16 -24.47 -23.43
CA PRO A 254 -17.56 -24.64 -22.12
C PRO A 254 -17.72 -23.38 -21.26
N ASN A 255 -18.24 -23.55 -20.04
CA ASN A 255 -18.42 -22.44 -19.13
C ASN A 255 -17.18 -22.29 -18.22
N PRO A 256 -16.42 -21.19 -18.31
CA PRO A 256 -15.23 -20.98 -17.50
C PRO A 256 -15.54 -20.86 -15.99
N MET A 257 -16.74 -20.38 -15.62
CA MET A 257 -17.17 -20.36 -14.21
C MET A 257 -17.33 -21.76 -13.64
N CYS A 258 -18.03 -22.62 -14.38
CA CYS A 258 -18.20 -24.03 -14.04
C CYS A 258 -16.88 -24.79 -13.97
N THR A 259 -15.93 -24.42 -14.84
CA THR A 259 -14.61 -25.04 -14.87
C THR A 259 -13.78 -24.66 -13.62
N ALA A 260 -13.83 -23.41 -13.18
CA ALA A 260 -13.12 -22.99 -11.96
C ALA A 260 -13.87 -23.36 -10.66
N PHE A 261 -15.20 -23.29 -10.68
CA PHE A 261 -16.10 -23.47 -9.54
C PHE A 261 -17.34 -24.26 -9.99
N PRO A 262 -17.29 -25.60 -9.99
CA PRO A 262 -18.44 -26.40 -10.38
C PRO A 262 -19.58 -26.21 -9.37
N THR A 263 -20.77 -25.94 -9.88
CA THR A 263 -22.00 -25.83 -9.08
C THR A 263 -22.68 -27.18 -8.89
N VAL A 264 -22.39 -28.15 -9.76
CA VAL A 264 -22.86 -29.54 -9.68
C VAL A 264 -21.65 -30.46 -9.71
N THR A 265 -21.56 -31.33 -8.71
CA THR A 265 -20.48 -32.30 -8.55
C THR A 265 -21.04 -33.69 -8.28
N SER A 266 -20.21 -34.71 -8.47
CA SER A 266 -20.55 -36.09 -8.12
C SER A 266 -19.78 -36.51 -6.87
N CYS A 267 -20.45 -37.28 -6.02
CA CYS A 267 -19.89 -37.82 -4.79
C CYS A 267 -20.17 -39.32 -4.73
N THR A 268 -19.19 -40.08 -4.27
CA THR A 268 -19.32 -41.53 -4.07
C THR A 268 -19.29 -41.80 -2.57
N PHE A 269 -20.42 -42.21 -2.01
CA PHE A 269 -20.51 -42.63 -0.61
C PHE A 269 -20.13 -44.10 -0.50
N HIS A 270 -19.05 -44.38 0.24
CA HIS A 270 -18.58 -45.74 0.50
C HIS A 270 -19.19 -46.25 1.82
N SER A 271 -19.98 -47.30 1.73
CA SER A 271 -20.56 -48.00 2.87
C SER A 271 -20.13 -49.46 2.90
N VAL A 272 -20.27 -50.12 4.06
CA VAL A 272 -19.96 -51.53 4.24
C VAL A 272 -21.26 -52.26 4.53
N GLY A 273 -21.61 -53.23 3.68
CA GLY A 273 -22.80 -54.05 3.84
C GLY A 273 -22.68 -55.05 4.99
N THR A 274 -23.81 -55.67 5.37
CA THR A 274 -23.88 -56.68 6.46
C THR A 274 -22.99 -57.91 6.22
N ALA A 275 -22.66 -58.21 4.96
CA ALA A 275 -21.73 -59.28 4.58
C ALA A 275 -20.26 -58.80 4.42
N ALA A 276 -19.91 -57.64 4.98
CA ALA A 276 -18.58 -57.01 4.86
C ALA A 276 -18.12 -56.70 3.43
N GLY A 277 -19.05 -56.62 2.46
CA GLY A 277 -18.78 -56.16 1.10
C GLY A 277 -18.84 -54.63 0.97
N GLU A 278 -17.98 -54.06 0.11
CA GLU A 278 -18.01 -52.63 -0.23
C GLU A 278 -19.27 -52.30 -1.05
N GLN A 279 -20.03 -51.30 -0.61
CA GLN A 279 -21.18 -50.74 -1.32
C GLN A 279 -20.89 -49.28 -1.66
N LYS A 280 -21.03 -48.93 -2.95
CA LYS A 280 -20.79 -47.57 -3.46
C LYS A 280 -22.11 -46.95 -3.89
N PHE A 281 -22.43 -45.79 -3.34
CA PHE A 281 -23.60 -45.01 -3.73
C PHE A 281 -23.12 -43.73 -4.41
N ASN A 282 -23.42 -43.59 -5.71
CA ASN A 282 -23.10 -42.38 -6.45
C ASN A 282 -24.27 -41.40 -6.36
N SER A 283 -23.99 -40.19 -5.91
CA SER A 283 -24.97 -39.11 -5.80
C SER A 283 -24.48 -37.86 -6.52
N LEU A 284 -25.44 -37.10 -7.05
CA LEU A 284 -25.20 -35.75 -7.55
C LEU A 284 -25.43 -34.76 -6.40
N CYS A 285 -24.54 -33.78 -6.32
CA CYS A 285 -24.57 -32.75 -5.29
C CYS A 285 -24.53 -31.36 -5.91
N VAL A 286 -25.34 -30.46 -5.37
CA VAL A 286 -25.35 -29.05 -5.73
C VAL A 286 -24.53 -28.28 -4.71
N LEU A 287 -23.45 -27.67 -5.17
CA LEU A 287 -22.47 -26.97 -4.36
C LEU A 287 -22.82 -25.49 -4.26
N SER A 288 -23.74 -25.18 -3.34
CA SER A 288 -24.29 -23.83 -3.14
C SER A 288 -23.25 -22.81 -2.67
N LEU A 289 -22.11 -23.25 -2.13
CA LEU A 289 -21.00 -22.34 -1.82
C LEU A 289 -20.30 -21.82 -3.07
N ASN A 290 -20.21 -22.65 -4.12
CA ASN A 290 -19.44 -22.33 -5.31
C ASN A 290 -20.10 -21.28 -6.21
N ILE A 291 -21.44 -21.16 -6.19
CA ILE A 291 -22.13 -20.07 -6.89
C ILE A 291 -21.76 -18.68 -6.32
N ILE A 292 -21.39 -18.61 -5.04
CA ILE A 292 -20.91 -17.37 -4.42
C ILE A 292 -19.44 -17.15 -4.81
N ASN A 293 -18.62 -18.19 -4.68
CA ASN A 293 -17.19 -18.12 -5.01
C ASN A 293 -16.95 -17.71 -6.47
N GLU A 294 -17.69 -18.24 -7.44
CA GLU A 294 -17.54 -17.87 -8.85
C GLU A 294 -17.74 -16.37 -9.09
N LYS A 295 -18.62 -15.72 -8.32
CA LYS A 295 -18.88 -14.27 -8.41
C LYS A 295 -17.88 -13.44 -7.64
N ILE A 296 -17.47 -13.88 -6.44
CA ILE A 296 -16.42 -13.24 -5.66
C ILE A 296 -15.13 -13.20 -6.48
N TYR A 297 -14.67 -14.33 -7.00
CA TYR A 297 -13.42 -14.39 -7.75
C TYR A 297 -13.50 -13.68 -9.11
N LEU A 298 -14.70 -13.56 -9.71
CA LEU A 298 -14.89 -12.74 -10.89
C LEU A 298 -14.70 -11.26 -10.57
N LEU A 299 -15.30 -10.78 -9.48
CA LEU A 299 -15.12 -9.40 -9.00
C LEU A 299 -13.65 -9.13 -8.63
N LEU A 300 -13.00 -10.05 -7.92
CA LEU A 300 -11.59 -9.94 -7.54
C LEU A 300 -10.66 -9.90 -8.75
N TRP A 301 -10.97 -10.66 -9.81
CA TRP A 301 -10.19 -10.63 -11.05
C TRP A 301 -10.15 -9.22 -11.64
N PHE A 302 -11.31 -8.60 -11.86
CA PHE A 302 -11.36 -7.23 -12.38
C PHE A 302 -10.70 -6.24 -11.43
N TRP A 303 -10.94 -6.39 -10.12
CA TRP A 303 -10.39 -5.50 -9.11
C TRP A 303 -8.87 -5.56 -9.03
N PHE A 304 -8.26 -6.74 -8.98
CA PHE A 304 -6.79 -6.89 -8.90
C PHE A 304 -6.08 -6.39 -10.15
N TYR A 305 -6.60 -6.68 -11.34
CA TYR A 305 -6.01 -6.15 -12.57
C TYR A 305 -6.15 -4.62 -12.67
N PHE A 306 -7.31 -4.08 -12.28
CA PHE A 306 -7.53 -2.63 -12.21
C PHE A 306 -6.57 -1.97 -11.20
N LEU A 307 -6.43 -2.53 -10.00
CA LEU A 307 -5.54 -2.03 -8.97
C LEU A 307 -4.08 -2.06 -9.43
N THR A 308 -3.63 -3.19 -9.97
CA THR A 308 -2.27 -3.36 -10.52
C THR A 308 -1.97 -2.31 -11.59
N LEU A 309 -2.91 -2.06 -12.51
CA LEU A 309 -2.77 -1.06 -13.56
C LEU A 309 -2.63 0.35 -12.97
N LEU A 310 -3.51 0.73 -12.03
CA LEU A 310 -3.45 2.04 -11.37
C LEU A 310 -2.15 2.23 -10.58
N THR A 311 -1.74 1.21 -9.82
CA THR A 311 -0.48 1.22 -9.06
C THR A 311 0.71 1.35 -10.00
N GLY A 312 0.73 0.60 -11.11
CA GLY A 312 1.76 0.69 -12.15
C GLY A 312 1.85 2.07 -12.78
N CYS A 313 0.72 2.65 -13.21
CA CYS A 313 0.64 4.01 -13.75
C CYS A 313 1.18 5.05 -12.76
N HIS A 314 0.92 4.86 -11.46
CA HIS A 314 1.40 5.76 -10.43
C HIS A 314 2.88 5.62 -10.12
N LEU A 315 3.43 4.40 -10.16
CA LEU A 315 4.88 4.20 -10.07
C LEU A 315 5.60 4.86 -11.24
N VAL A 316 5.03 4.77 -12.44
CA VAL A 316 5.54 5.49 -13.62
C VAL A 316 5.49 7.00 -13.41
N TYR A 317 4.37 7.54 -12.92
CA TYR A 317 4.27 8.96 -12.53
C TYR A 317 5.33 9.35 -11.49
N ARG A 318 5.55 8.53 -10.46
CA ARG A 318 6.56 8.77 -9.43
C ARG A 318 7.97 8.78 -10.04
N LEU A 319 8.26 7.84 -10.94
CA LEU A 319 9.53 7.79 -11.66
C LEU A 319 9.77 9.08 -12.47
N PHE A 320 8.76 9.58 -13.19
CA PHE A 320 8.86 10.87 -13.88
C PHE A 320 9.14 12.04 -12.93
N VAL A 321 8.54 12.03 -11.73
CA VAL A 321 8.79 13.06 -10.71
C VAL A 321 10.22 13.00 -10.16
N ILE A 322 10.79 11.80 -10.03
CA ILE A 322 12.18 11.61 -9.58
C ILE A 322 13.17 12.05 -10.65
N LEU A 323 12.94 11.68 -11.92
CA LEU A 323 13.85 11.93 -13.03
C LEU A 323 13.82 13.40 -13.51
N ILE A 324 12.65 14.03 -13.51
CA ILE A 324 12.47 15.37 -14.10
C ILE A 324 12.43 16.44 -13.00
N PRO A 325 13.47 17.29 -12.84
CA PRO A 325 13.48 18.31 -11.80
C PRO A 325 12.38 19.38 -11.95
N PHE A 326 11.90 19.59 -13.18
CA PHE A 326 10.86 20.56 -13.51
C PHE A 326 9.50 20.18 -12.90
N THR A 327 9.12 18.90 -12.92
CA THR A 327 7.82 18.43 -12.40
C THR A 327 7.71 18.68 -10.90
N ARG A 328 8.82 18.50 -10.15
CA ARG A 328 8.91 18.82 -8.72
C ARG A 328 8.59 20.28 -8.42
N SER A 329 9.15 21.20 -9.22
CA SER A 329 8.88 22.63 -9.08
C SER A 329 7.43 22.97 -9.41
N PHE A 330 6.91 22.41 -10.49
CA PHE A 330 5.52 22.59 -10.93
C PHE A 330 4.52 22.09 -9.87
N LEU A 331 4.75 20.91 -9.29
CA LEU A 331 3.88 20.33 -8.26
C LEU A 331 3.77 21.21 -7.00
N LEU A 332 4.88 21.79 -6.53
CA LEU A 332 4.85 22.72 -5.39
C LEU A 332 4.09 24.00 -5.74
N LEU A 333 4.28 24.54 -6.95
CA LEU A 333 3.59 25.76 -7.40
C LEU A 333 2.08 25.55 -7.52
N VAL A 334 1.64 24.42 -8.10
CA VAL A 334 0.22 24.06 -8.20
C VAL A 334 -0.39 23.89 -6.81
N ARG A 335 0.28 23.19 -5.89
CA ARG A 335 -0.24 22.96 -4.54
C ARG A 335 -0.31 24.26 -3.72
N ALA A 336 0.68 25.12 -3.87
CA ALA A 336 0.68 26.45 -3.28
C ALA A 336 -0.21 27.44 -4.04
N ARG A 337 -0.80 27.08 -5.19
CA ARG A 337 -1.50 28.00 -6.09
C ARG A 337 -0.71 29.28 -6.37
N MET A 338 0.61 29.16 -6.56
CA MET A 338 1.51 30.29 -6.81
C MET A 338 1.87 30.34 -8.29
N PHE A 339 1.24 31.25 -9.04
CA PHE A 339 1.38 31.33 -10.50
C PHE A 339 2.18 32.56 -10.98
N SER A 340 2.61 33.44 -10.06
CA SER A 340 3.41 34.60 -10.43
C SER A 340 4.85 34.20 -10.80
N THR A 341 5.47 34.97 -11.71
CA THR A 341 6.87 34.79 -12.12
C THR A 341 7.84 34.94 -10.93
N SER A 342 7.52 35.81 -9.97
CA SER A 342 8.30 35.96 -8.73
C SER A 342 8.23 34.71 -7.86
N ASP A 343 7.04 34.12 -7.70
CA ASP A 343 6.87 32.93 -6.86
C ASP A 343 7.56 31.70 -7.48
N ARG A 344 7.58 31.60 -8.82
CA ARG A 344 8.34 30.55 -9.51
C ARG A 344 9.84 30.65 -9.20
N LYS A 345 10.39 31.85 -9.19
CA LYS A 345 11.79 32.09 -8.77
C LYS A 345 12.00 31.70 -7.32
N THR A 346 11.04 32.00 -6.44
CA THR A 346 11.10 31.60 -5.03
C THR A 346 11.22 30.09 -4.84
N VAL A 347 10.32 29.33 -5.45
CA VAL A 347 10.36 27.86 -5.37
C VAL A 347 11.64 27.30 -5.98
N GLN A 348 12.10 27.83 -7.12
CA GLN A 348 13.37 27.40 -7.73
C GLN A 348 14.60 27.69 -6.85
N ARG A 349 14.63 28.83 -6.15
CA ARG A 349 15.71 29.16 -5.20
C ARG A 349 15.75 28.19 -4.03
N ILE A 350 14.60 27.79 -3.50
CA ILE A 350 14.50 26.77 -2.44
C ILE A 350 14.96 25.41 -2.97
N LEU A 351 14.40 24.96 -4.10
CA LEU A 351 14.66 23.62 -4.64
C LEU A 351 16.08 23.42 -5.16
N SER A 352 16.78 24.49 -5.56
CA SER A 352 18.21 24.38 -5.93
C SER A 352 19.10 23.92 -4.77
N ARG A 353 18.60 23.96 -3.53
CA ARG A 353 19.31 23.58 -2.31
C ARG A 353 18.77 22.33 -1.63
N CYS A 354 17.61 21.84 -2.07
CA CYS A 354 16.95 20.70 -1.47
C CYS A 354 17.36 19.40 -2.18
N TYR A 355 17.55 18.33 -1.41
CA TYR A 355 17.58 16.99 -1.99
C TYR A 355 16.15 16.48 -2.26
N LEU A 356 16.07 15.30 -2.88
CA LEU A 356 14.78 14.69 -3.24
C LEU A 356 13.89 14.45 -2.01
N GLY A 357 14.47 13.99 -0.90
CA GLY A 357 13.73 13.78 0.35
C GLY A 357 13.21 15.08 0.96
N ASP A 358 13.99 16.16 0.87
CA ASP A 358 13.57 17.47 1.38
C ASP A 358 12.40 18.04 0.56
N TRP A 359 12.45 17.88 -0.77
CA TRP A 359 11.30 18.22 -1.63
C TRP A 359 10.05 17.43 -1.25
N TRP A 360 10.20 16.14 -0.97
CA TRP A 360 9.07 15.29 -0.58
C TRP A 360 8.43 15.74 0.73
N VAL A 361 9.23 16.05 1.75
CA VAL A 361 8.73 16.59 3.02
C VAL A 361 7.99 17.91 2.80
N LEU A 362 8.53 18.82 1.98
CA LEU A 362 7.84 20.06 1.61
C LEU A 362 6.52 19.80 0.88
N TYR A 363 6.48 18.82 -0.01
CA TYR A 363 5.28 18.42 -0.74
C TYR A 363 4.21 17.85 0.22
N GLN A 364 4.60 16.97 1.14
CA GLN A 364 3.71 16.39 2.15
C GLN A 364 3.19 17.42 3.15
N LEU A 365 4.04 18.35 3.57
CA LEU A 365 3.62 19.47 4.40
C LEU A 365 2.60 20.35 3.68
N GLY A 366 2.81 20.59 2.38
CA GLY A 366 1.84 21.26 1.53
C GLY A 366 0.51 20.51 1.48
N ARG A 367 0.51 19.17 1.47
CA ARG A 367 -0.71 18.35 1.50
C ARG A 367 -1.48 18.43 2.80
N ASN A 368 -0.78 18.49 3.93
CA ASN A 368 -1.37 18.54 5.27
C ASN A 368 -1.63 19.95 5.79
N SER A 369 -1.28 20.99 5.03
CA SER A 369 -1.53 22.38 5.38
C SER A 369 -2.46 23.09 4.41
N ASN A 370 -3.03 24.20 4.89
CA ASN A 370 -3.85 25.10 4.09
C ASN A 370 -3.00 25.84 3.07
N THR A 371 -3.57 26.11 1.89
CA THR A 371 -2.87 26.77 0.78
C THR A 371 -2.30 28.14 1.18
N HIS A 372 -3.04 28.93 1.99
CA HIS A 372 -2.58 30.24 2.44
C HIS A 372 -1.38 30.15 3.38
N PHE A 373 -1.44 29.25 4.37
CA PHE A 373 -0.33 28.99 5.29
C PHE A 373 0.90 28.47 4.55
N TYR A 374 0.70 27.53 3.62
CA TYR A 374 1.78 26.94 2.84
C TYR A 374 2.54 27.97 1.99
N ARG A 375 1.82 28.90 1.35
CA ARG A 375 2.43 30.04 0.64
C ARG A 375 3.31 30.89 1.56
N TYR A 376 2.78 31.24 2.73
CA TYR A 376 3.52 32.02 3.73
C TYR A 376 4.79 31.29 4.19
N LEU A 377 4.68 29.99 4.48
CA LEU A 377 5.80 29.14 4.87
C LEU A 377 6.91 29.10 3.80
N LEU A 378 6.55 28.95 2.52
CA LEU A 378 7.54 28.92 1.43
C LEU A 378 8.30 30.25 1.31
N ARG A 379 7.61 31.39 1.45
CA ARG A 379 8.26 32.71 1.45
C ARG A 379 9.15 32.92 2.68
N TYR A 380 8.69 32.47 3.85
CA TYR A 380 9.49 32.51 5.07
C TYR A 380 10.76 31.68 4.94
N LEU A 381 10.65 30.44 4.46
CA LEU A 381 11.77 29.52 4.21
C LEU A 381 12.82 30.11 3.28
N GLU A 382 12.39 30.75 2.19
CA GLU A 382 13.30 31.45 1.28
C GLU A 382 14.11 32.53 2.00
N ASN A 383 13.44 33.40 2.77
CA ASN A 383 14.08 34.49 3.50
C ASN A 383 15.08 33.96 4.52
N THR A 384 14.69 32.96 5.32
CA THR A 384 15.58 32.38 6.35
C THR A 384 16.78 31.68 5.72
N MET A 385 16.58 30.92 4.64
CA MET A 385 17.70 30.30 3.91
C MET A 385 18.62 31.36 3.30
N TYR A 386 18.08 32.47 2.79
CA TYR A 386 18.87 33.57 2.25
C TYR A 386 19.75 34.24 3.32
N VAL A 387 19.16 34.56 4.48
CA VAL A 387 19.85 35.22 5.61
C VAL A 387 20.97 34.36 6.17
N ASN A 388 20.75 33.05 6.33
CA ASN A 388 21.78 32.14 6.87
C ASN A 388 23.03 32.05 5.98
N ILE A 389 22.89 32.17 4.65
CA ILE A 389 24.04 32.23 3.74
C ILE A 389 24.81 33.52 3.94
N ARG A 390 24.11 34.65 3.95
CA ARG A 390 24.73 35.97 4.10
C ARG A 390 25.53 36.04 5.40
N ASN A 391 24.96 35.48 6.47
CA ASN A 391 25.60 35.40 7.78
C ASN A 391 26.74 34.37 7.83
N GLY A 392 26.71 33.30 7.02
CA GLY A 392 27.81 32.34 6.87
C GLY A 392 28.97 32.83 5.99
N GLU A 393 28.69 33.65 4.97
CA GLU A 393 29.71 34.24 4.10
C GLU A 393 30.49 35.39 4.75
N HIS A 394 29.83 36.21 5.58
CA HIS A 394 30.46 37.34 6.27
C HIS A 394 31.71 36.97 7.11
N PRO A 395 31.67 35.94 7.98
CA PRO A 395 32.84 35.51 8.74
C PRO A 395 33.91 34.85 7.84
N ARG A 396 33.52 34.18 6.75
CA ARG A 396 34.45 33.54 5.81
C ARG A 396 35.23 34.57 4.98
N LYS A 397 34.57 35.63 4.51
CA LYS A 397 35.21 36.79 3.85
C LYS A 397 36.11 37.58 4.81
N ARG A 398 35.72 37.71 6.09
CA ARG A 398 36.57 38.30 7.15
C ARG A 398 37.85 37.49 7.39
N ARG A 399 37.75 36.16 7.50
CA ARG A 399 38.91 35.27 7.66
C ARG A 399 39.82 35.29 6.43
N LEU A 400 39.29 35.31 5.21
CA LEU A 400 40.08 35.43 3.98
C LEU A 400 40.79 36.79 3.88
N ARG A 401 40.14 37.89 4.26
CA ARG A 401 40.79 39.22 4.35
C ARG A 401 41.88 39.27 5.41
N GLN A 402 41.68 38.67 6.58
CA GLN A 402 42.72 38.57 7.61
C GLN A 402 43.92 37.74 7.12
N ARG A 403 43.68 36.64 6.40
CA ARG A 403 44.74 35.78 5.86
C ARG A 403 45.51 36.42 4.69
N SER A 404 44.83 37.23 3.88
CA SER A 404 45.47 38.05 2.85
C SER A 404 46.28 39.20 3.46
N SER A 405 45.82 39.78 4.57
CA SER A 405 46.54 40.86 5.27
C SER A 405 47.75 40.36 6.06
N SER A 406 47.74 39.11 6.55
CA SER A 406 48.92 38.51 7.18
C SER A 406 50.00 38.19 6.13
N HIS A 407 49.63 37.64 4.98
CA HIS A 407 50.59 37.38 3.90
C HIS A 407 51.21 38.65 3.27
N LEU A 408 50.53 39.80 3.36
CA LEU A 408 51.10 41.09 2.97
C LEU A 408 52.05 41.67 4.02
N ARG A 409 51.93 41.30 5.31
CA ARG A 409 52.88 41.71 6.36
C ARG A 409 54.14 40.85 6.38
N ASP A 410 54.00 39.56 6.07
CA ASP A 410 55.14 38.64 6.01
C ASP A 410 56.05 38.87 4.78
N ALA A 411 55.60 39.65 3.78
CA ALA A 411 56.40 40.01 2.60
C ALA A 411 57.16 41.34 2.76
N GLU A 412 56.92 42.09 3.84
CA GLU A 412 57.55 43.39 4.11
C GLU A 412 58.68 43.29 5.16
N ASP A 413 58.88 42.10 5.75
CA ASP A 413 59.87 41.84 6.82
C ASP A 413 61.08 40.99 6.37
N ASP A 414 61.21 40.66 5.08
CA ASP A 414 62.29 39.76 4.56
C ASP A 414 63.44 40.50 3.84
N SER A 415 63.70 41.77 4.21
CA SER A 415 64.86 42.53 3.70
C SER A 415 65.81 42.98 4.81
N THR A 416 66.41 42.02 5.52
CA THR A 416 67.66 42.27 6.26
C THR A 416 68.51 41.01 6.34
N THR A 417 69.62 41.02 5.60
CA THR A 417 70.66 39.98 5.55
C THR A 417 71.40 39.76 6.89
N PRO A 418 72.03 38.60 7.08
CA PRO A 418 72.37 38.06 8.40
C PRO A 418 73.85 38.20 8.78
N SER A 419 74.14 38.10 10.09
CA SER A 419 75.48 37.78 10.58
C SER A 419 75.44 37.07 11.95
N GLY A 420 75.85 35.78 11.92
CA GLY A 420 76.79 35.16 12.87
C GLY A 420 76.32 34.70 14.26
N ASP A 421 76.27 33.37 14.43
CA ASP A 421 76.85 32.53 15.50
C ASP A 421 76.56 32.84 16.99
N GLU A 422 76.36 31.91 17.93
CA GLU A 422 76.36 30.44 18.01
C GLU A 422 75.80 30.03 19.39
N LYS A 423 75.24 28.80 19.49
CA LYS A 423 75.14 27.89 20.68
C LYS A 423 74.21 28.32 21.85
N ASN A 424 73.50 27.44 22.57
CA ASN A 424 73.41 25.97 22.68
C ASN A 424 72.13 25.65 23.50
N GLY A 425 71.51 24.47 23.35
CA GLY A 425 70.59 23.96 24.39
C GLY A 425 69.44 23.01 24.01
N SER A 426 69.79 21.78 23.59
CA SER A 426 69.13 20.48 23.85
C SER A 426 67.72 20.40 24.47
N GLY A 427 66.81 19.68 23.80
CA GLY A 427 65.61 19.06 24.42
C GLY A 427 64.79 18.19 23.45
N THR A 428 64.84 16.88 23.63
CA THR A 428 64.39 15.81 22.72
C THR A 428 62.89 15.45 22.78
N MET A 429 62.29 15.35 21.59
CA MET A 429 61.37 14.31 21.05
C MET A 429 60.22 13.74 21.90
N ARG A 430 58.96 14.00 21.49
CA ARG A 430 57.84 13.03 21.66
C ARG A 430 56.79 13.10 20.55
N ARG A 431 56.22 11.92 20.28
CA ARG A 431 55.52 11.42 19.08
C ARG A 431 54.13 12.03 18.81
N ARG A 432 53.74 12.02 17.52
CA ARG A 432 52.36 12.19 17.01
C ARG A 432 51.39 11.13 17.57
N PRO A 433 50.09 11.44 17.63
CA PRO A 433 49.08 10.44 17.27
C PRO A 433 48.06 10.92 16.24
N HIS A 434 47.61 9.94 15.46
CA HIS A 434 46.50 9.96 14.51
C HIS A 434 45.17 10.36 15.16
N GLY A 435 44.42 11.26 14.53
CA GLY A 435 43.04 11.60 14.88
C GLY A 435 42.04 10.68 14.19
N GLY A 436 41.38 9.82 14.96
CA GLY A 436 40.26 8.97 14.53
C GLY A 436 38.95 9.76 14.38
N ARG A 437 38.15 9.35 13.40
CA ARG A 437 36.78 9.82 13.11
C ARG A 437 35.81 9.31 14.19
N ALA A 438 35.19 10.20 14.94
CA ALA A 438 34.07 9.87 15.83
C ALA A 438 32.74 10.11 15.09
N HIS A 439 31.97 9.04 14.93
CA HIS A 439 30.57 9.07 14.54
C HIS A 439 29.71 9.28 15.80
N THR A 440 29.05 10.42 15.92
CA THR A 440 28.04 10.66 16.97
C THR A 440 26.66 10.33 16.41
N LYS A 441 26.13 9.14 16.76
CA LYS A 441 24.70 8.82 16.68
C LYS A 441 24.02 9.45 17.90
N ILE A 442 23.03 10.31 17.68
CA ILE A 442 22.11 10.76 18.73
C ILE A 442 20.88 9.86 18.63
N GLY A 443 20.75 8.93 19.57
CA GLY A 443 19.52 8.18 19.81
C GLY A 443 18.63 8.95 20.79
N MET A 444 17.33 9.03 20.51
CA MET A 444 16.33 9.42 21.51
C MET A 444 15.92 8.19 22.33
N PRO A 445 15.70 8.33 23.65
CA PRO A 445 15.22 7.25 24.50
C PRO A 445 13.72 7.02 24.28
N TYR A 446 13.36 5.76 24.01
CA TYR A 446 12.01 5.26 24.19
C TYR A 446 11.83 4.89 25.66
N ASN A 447 10.88 5.52 26.35
CA ASN A 447 10.34 4.97 27.60
C ASN A 447 9.23 3.97 27.24
N ILE A 448 9.35 2.79 27.83
CA ILE A 448 8.34 1.71 27.88
C ILE A 448 7.26 2.12 28.88
#